data_AF-A0A1G2K2V4-F1
#
_entry.id   AF-A0A1G2K2V4-F1
#
_cell.length_a   1.000
_cell.length_b   1.000
_cell.length_c   1.000
_cell.angle_alpha   90.00
_cell.angle_beta   90.00
_cell.angle_gamma   90.00
#
_symmetry.space_group_name_H-M   'P 1'
#
loop_
_entity.id
_entity.type
_entity.pdbx_description
1 polymer ?
#
loop_
_entity_poly.entity_id
_entity_poly.type
_entity_poly.pdbx_seq_one_letter_code
_entity_poly.pdbx_strand_id
1 'polypeptide(L)'
;MFYIKLLRKTVATESSLGFSAGPFLLMAFKRHQLPRKDIAKLFKNGRRVRVAAGMLILTKTGNQPTRYVCIVPNTTAPQASKRNRIRRMAQERIRKCGRLPETGYDLVLIIGGHLAKATRKVFYQKLDEVFSLFQAAETRFRHTSGRM
;
A
#
# COMPACT_ATOMS: atom_id res chain seq x y z
N MET A 1 -0.49 -25.85 4.41
CA MET A 1 -1.69 -25.86 3.53
C MET A 1 -3.03 -25.59 4.28
N PHE A 2 -3.00 -25.14 5.55
CA PHE A 2 -4.22 -24.88 6.36
C PHE A 2 -4.77 -23.44 6.24
N TYR A 3 -3.93 -22.46 5.87
CA TYR A 3 -4.31 -21.03 5.86
C TYR A 3 -5.26 -20.62 4.72
N ILE A 4 -5.27 -21.35 3.61
CA ILE A 4 -6.13 -21.02 2.44
C ILE A 4 -7.60 -21.37 2.72
N LYS A 5 -7.87 -22.41 3.53
CA LYS A 5 -9.24 -22.81 3.91
C LYS A 5 -9.88 -21.79 4.87
N LEU A 6 -9.11 -21.19 5.77
CA LEU A 6 -9.62 -20.17 6.71
C LEU A 6 -10.03 -18.86 5.99
N LEU A 7 -9.29 -18.50 4.93
CA LEU A 7 -9.54 -17.30 4.10
C LEU A 7 -10.80 -17.40 3.23
N ARG A 8 -11.21 -18.61 2.82
CA ARG A 8 -12.48 -18.78 2.07
C ARG A 8 -13.71 -18.67 2.97
N LYS A 9 -13.60 -19.06 4.25
CA LYS A 9 -14.73 -19.00 5.20
C LYS A 9 -15.07 -17.57 5.62
N THR A 10 -14.07 -16.71 5.82
CA THR A 10 -14.26 -15.31 6.23
C THR A 10 -14.87 -14.45 5.12
N VAL A 11 -14.45 -14.66 3.87
CA VAL A 11 -15.02 -13.96 2.70
C VAL A 11 -16.46 -14.38 2.41
N ALA A 12 -16.84 -15.63 2.74
CA ALA A 12 -18.20 -16.14 2.53
C ALA A 12 -19.21 -15.57 3.54
N THR A 13 -18.80 -15.27 4.77
CA THR A 13 -19.67 -14.69 5.81
C THR A 13 -20.01 -13.22 5.59
N GLU A 14 -19.18 -12.47 4.85
CA GLU A 14 -19.46 -11.06 4.56
C GLU A 14 -20.42 -10.88 3.36
N SER A 15 -20.55 -11.90 2.51
CA SER A 15 -21.44 -11.87 1.35
C SER A 15 -22.91 -12.15 1.65
N SER A 16 -23.24 -12.69 2.83
CA SER A 16 -24.63 -13.04 3.22
C SER A 16 -25.39 -11.92 3.94
N LEU A 17 -24.70 -10.83 4.31
CA LEU A 17 -25.31 -9.66 4.92
C LEU A 17 -25.27 -8.55 3.86
N GLY A 18 -26.43 -8.20 3.29
CA GLY A 18 -26.61 -7.21 2.24
C GLY A 18 -26.25 -5.78 2.64
N PHE A 19 -25.03 -5.55 3.12
CA PHE A 19 -24.49 -4.24 3.43
C PHE A 19 -23.87 -3.65 2.17
N SER A 20 -24.54 -2.65 1.61
CA SER A 20 -23.97 -1.78 0.58
C SER A 20 -22.75 -1.05 1.15
N ALA A 21 -21.57 -1.66 1.01
CA ALA A 21 -20.27 -1.18 1.50
C ALA A 21 -19.74 0.07 0.75
N GLY A 22 -20.62 0.97 0.33
CA GLY A 22 -20.30 2.16 -0.47
C GLY A 22 -19.62 3.28 0.34
N PRO A 23 -20.21 3.77 1.45
CA PRO A 23 -19.68 4.94 2.17
C PRO A 23 -18.55 4.61 3.15
N PHE A 24 -18.68 3.50 3.89
CA PHE A 24 -17.77 3.13 4.99
C PHE A 24 -16.36 2.78 4.48
N LEU A 25 -16.26 2.12 3.33
CA LEU A 25 -14.98 1.73 2.72
C LEU A 25 -14.19 2.92 2.18
N LEU A 26 -14.88 3.99 1.76
CA LEU A 26 -14.29 5.25 1.29
C LEU A 26 -13.72 6.08 2.46
N MET A 27 -14.45 6.15 3.58
CA MET A 27 -13.98 6.82 4.81
C MET A 27 -12.80 6.09 5.47
N ALA A 28 -12.82 4.76 5.49
CA ALA A 28 -11.71 3.97 6.03
C ALA A 28 -10.40 4.20 5.25
N PHE A 29 -10.46 4.40 3.93
CA PHE A 29 -9.25 4.62 3.13
C PHE A 29 -8.62 6.01 3.30
N LYS A 30 -9.41 7.04 3.64
CA LYS A 30 -8.86 8.38 3.99
C LYS A 30 -7.91 8.29 5.18
N ARG A 31 -8.16 7.39 6.14
CA ARG A 31 -7.29 7.19 7.31
C ARG A 31 -5.91 6.65 6.94
N HIS A 32 -5.85 5.83 5.90
CA HIS A 32 -4.59 5.32 5.34
C HIS A 32 -3.93 6.29 4.34
N GLN A 33 -4.48 7.48 4.12
CA GLN A 33 -3.87 8.44 3.20
C GLN A 33 -2.83 9.28 3.93
N LEU A 34 -1.58 9.27 3.44
CA LEU A 34 -0.52 10.10 4.00
C LEU A 34 -0.78 11.59 3.66
N PRO A 35 -0.88 12.49 4.66
CA PRO A 35 -1.12 13.90 4.41
C PRO A 35 0.12 14.58 3.83
N ARG A 36 -0.08 15.58 2.97
CA ARG A 36 1.00 16.26 2.24
C ARG A 36 2.11 16.82 3.13
N LYS A 37 1.74 17.37 4.30
CA LYS A 37 2.68 17.93 5.28
C LYS A 37 3.72 16.92 5.78
N ASP A 38 3.37 15.64 5.83
CA ASP A 38 4.23 14.58 6.35
C ASP A 38 5.12 13.96 5.25
N ILE A 39 4.75 14.16 3.97
CA ILE A 39 5.53 13.66 2.82
C ILE A 39 6.94 14.26 2.84
N ALA A 40 7.07 15.57 3.04
CA ALA A 40 8.37 16.24 3.04
C ALA A 40 9.32 15.68 4.12
N LYS A 41 8.79 15.44 5.33
CA LYS A 41 9.52 14.81 6.44
C LYS A 41 9.99 13.40 6.06
N LEU A 42 9.13 12.65 5.39
CA LEU A 42 9.42 11.29 4.95
C LEU A 42 10.50 11.25 3.86
N PHE A 43 10.49 12.20 2.93
CA PHE A 43 11.57 12.32 1.95
C PHE A 43 12.91 12.72 2.59
N LYS A 44 12.90 13.52 3.66
CA LYS A 44 14.13 13.92 4.34
C LYS A 44 14.73 12.79 5.17
N ASN A 45 13.90 12.15 6.01
CA ASN A 45 14.36 11.26 7.08
C ASN A 45 14.02 9.78 6.85
N GLY A 46 13.18 9.46 5.85
CA GLY A 46 12.71 8.11 5.61
C GLY A 46 13.77 7.18 5.04
N ARG A 47 13.69 5.90 5.41
CA ARG A 47 14.53 4.85 4.85
C ARG A 47 14.09 4.57 3.42
N ARG A 48 15.06 4.58 2.49
CA ARG A 48 14.83 4.30 1.07
C ARG A 48 15.15 2.85 0.75
N VAL A 49 14.27 2.19 0.02
CA VAL A 49 14.43 0.80 -0.42
C VAL A 49 14.08 0.74 -1.90
N ARG A 50 14.99 0.21 -2.73
CA ARG A 50 14.69 -0.09 -4.13
C ARG A 50 13.84 -1.35 -4.18
N VAL A 51 12.73 -1.30 -4.91
CA VAL A 51 11.77 -2.39 -5.01
C VAL A 51 11.40 -2.61 -6.47
N ALA A 52 10.81 -3.77 -6.80
CA ALA A 52 10.42 -4.09 -8.17
C ALA A 52 9.47 -3.06 -8.79
N ALA A 53 8.69 -2.33 -7.98
CA ALA A 53 7.80 -1.26 -8.46
C ALA A 53 8.48 0.10 -8.67
N GLY A 54 9.73 0.27 -8.23
CA GLY A 54 10.44 1.55 -8.21
C GLY A 54 11.17 1.77 -6.88
N MET A 55 10.74 2.77 -6.12
CA MET A 55 11.36 3.10 -4.83
C MET A 55 10.29 3.20 -3.74
N LEU A 56 10.51 2.51 -2.63
CA LEU A 56 9.73 2.64 -1.42
C LEU A 56 10.51 3.50 -0.43
N ILE A 57 9.87 4.52 0.11
CA ILE A 57 10.40 5.30 1.23
C ILE A 57 9.47 5.05 2.41
N LEU A 58 10.03 4.70 3.56
CA LEU A 58 9.27 4.32 4.74
C LEU A 58 9.87 4.90 6.02
N THR A 59 9.01 5.20 6.97
CA THR A 59 9.40 5.58 8.33
C THR A 59 8.37 5.05 9.32
N LYS A 60 8.83 4.66 10.52
CA LYS A 60 7.95 4.23 11.59
C LYS A 60 7.53 5.48 12.38
N THR A 61 6.25 5.81 12.37
CA THR A 61 5.69 6.98 13.06
C THR A 61 4.86 6.61 14.28
N GLY A 62 4.43 5.35 14.40
CA GLY A 62 3.49 4.92 15.44
C GLY A 62 2.05 5.37 15.18
N ASN A 63 1.80 6.16 14.13
CA ASN A 63 0.48 6.65 13.76
C ASN A 63 -0.36 5.54 13.15
N GLN A 64 -1.32 4.98 13.89
CA GLN A 64 -2.24 3.98 13.36
C GLN A 64 -3.45 4.66 12.70
N PRO A 65 -3.88 4.21 11.50
CA PRO A 65 -3.32 3.08 10.76
C PRO A 65 -2.14 3.48 9.86
N THR A 66 -1.41 2.49 9.31
CA THR A 66 -0.33 2.75 8.35
C THR A 66 -0.81 3.61 7.18
N ARG A 67 -0.07 4.69 6.92
CA ARG A 67 -0.43 5.71 5.93
C ARG A 67 0.42 5.54 4.68
N TYR A 68 -0.21 5.71 3.52
CA TYR A 68 0.38 5.44 2.21
C TYR A 68 0.12 6.57 1.23
N VAL A 69 1.09 6.83 0.37
CA VAL A 69 0.91 7.64 -0.85
C VAL A 69 1.67 7.04 -2.02
N CYS A 70 1.03 7.07 -3.18
CA CYS A 70 1.63 6.71 -4.47
C CYS A 70 2.03 7.97 -5.21
N ILE A 71 3.31 8.09 -5.55
CA ILE A 71 3.87 9.18 -6.34
C ILE A 71 4.30 8.63 -7.70
N VAL A 72 3.84 9.30 -8.76
CA VAL A 72 4.22 8.98 -10.14
C VAL A 72 4.97 10.19 -10.68
N PRO A 73 6.30 10.10 -10.90
CA PRO A 73 7.09 11.21 -11.43
C PRO A 73 6.61 11.66 -12.81
N ASN A 74 6.75 12.95 -13.11
CA ASN A 74 6.44 13.50 -14.44
C ASN A 74 7.31 12.85 -15.53
N THR A 75 8.58 12.59 -15.22
CA THR A 75 9.53 11.88 -16.10
C THR A 75 9.09 10.46 -16.44
N THR A 76 8.31 9.82 -15.56
CA THR A 76 7.80 8.46 -15.74
C THR A 76 6.52 8.43 -16.57
N ALA A 77 5.62 9.40 -16.35
CA ALA A 77 4.40 9.56 -17.12
C ALA A 77 4.11 11.07 -17.31
N PRO A 78 4.46 11.66 -18.46
CA PRO A 78 4.31 13.11 -18.70
C PRO A 78 2.85 13.59 -18.69
N GLN A 79 1.92 12.73 -19.13
CA GLN A 79 0.50 13.05 -19.14
C GLN A 79 -0.12 12.92 -17.75
N ALA A 80 -0.79 13.98 -17.29
CA ALA A 80 -1.48 14.00 -16.00
C ALA A 80 -2.57 12.93 -15.87
N SER A 81 -3.31 12.67 -16.94
CA SER A 81 -4.32 11.61 -17.03
C SER A 81 -3.72 10.22 -16.77
N LYS A 82 -2.55 9.94 -17.36
CA LYS A 82 -1.82 8.68 -17.15
C LYS A 82 -1.33 8.54 -15.70
N ARG A 83 -0.78 9.61 -15.10
CA ARG A 83 -0.41 9.62 -13.67
C ARG A 83 -1.60 9.35 -12.77
N ASN A 84 -2.74 9.99 -13.04
CA ASN A 84 -3.98 9.82 -12.27
C ASN A 84 -4.50 8.39 -12.37
N ARG A 85 -4.47 7.80 -13.57
CA ARG A 85 -4.83 6.41 -13.80
C ARG A 85 -3.96 5.45 -12.98
N ILE A 86 -2.64 5.64 -12.99
CA ILE A 86 -1.70 4.80 -12.21
C ILE A 86 -1.97 4.94 -10.70
N ARG A 87 -2.16 6.17 -10.19
CA ARG A 87 -2.50 6.40 -8.78
C ARG A 87 -3.80 5.70 -8.39
N ARG A 88 -4.85 5.84 -9.21
CA ARG A 88 -6.14 5.16 -9.03
C ARG A 88 -5.97 3.64 -9.05
N MET A 89 -5.17 3.09 -9.96
CA MET A 89 -4.90 1.65 -10.03
C MET A 89 -4.19 1.14 -8.79
N ALA A 90 -3.18 1.85 -8.28
CA ALA A 90 -2.48 1.48 -7.06
C ALA A 90 -3.43 1.55 -5.85
N GLN A 91 -4.21 2.61 -5.76
CA GLN A 91 -5.19 2.81 -4.68
C GLN A 91 -6.26 1.71 -4.67
N GLU A 92 -6.81 1.39 -5.84
CA GLU A 92 -7.81 0.33 -6.00
C GLU A 92 -7.21 -1.04 -5.64
N ARG A 93 -5.95 -1.29 -5.97
CA ARG A 93 -5.28 -2.54 -5.59
C ARG A 93 -5.14 -2.66 -4.09
N ILE A 94 -4.68 -1.60 -3.41
CA ILE A 94 -4.56 -1.57 -1.94
C ILE A 94 -5.92 -1.79 -1.28
N ARG A 95 -6.96 -1.09 -1.78
CA ARG A 95 -8.34 -1.23 -1.28
C ARG A 95 -8.82 -2.67 -1.38
N LYS A 96 -8.60 -3.34 -2.52
CA LYS A 96 -9.00 -4.74 -2.73
C LYS A 96 -8.16 -5.73 -1.95
N CYS A 97 -6.89 -5.42 -1.70
CA CYS A 97 -6.03 -6.29 -0.92
C CYS A 97 -6.31 -6.20 0.59
N GLY A 98 -6.93 -5.12 1.08
CA GLY A 98 -7.37 -4.99 2.48
C GLY A 98 -6.24 -5.11 3.51
N ARG A 99 -5.00 -4.75 3.12
CA ARG A 99 -3.78 -5.32 3.71
C ARG A 99 -2.72 -4.30 4.13
N LEU A 100 -3.09 -3.05 4.39
CA LEU A 100 -2.16 -2.15 5.08
C LEU A 100 -2.26 -2.45 6.58
N PRO A 101 -1.20 -3.01 7.18
CA PRO A 101 -1.22 -3.39 8.60
C PRO A 101 -1.33 -2.14 9.48
N GLU A 102 -1.97 -2.26 10.65
CA GLU A 102 -2.10 -1.18 11.65
C GLU A 102 -0.83 -1.03 12.49
N THR A 103 0.30 -0.88 11.81
CA THR A 103 1.64 -0.90 12.41
C THR A 103 2.26 0.46 12.59
N GLY A 104 1.58 1.49 12.09
CA GLY A 104 1.98 2.88 12.23
C GLY A 104 3.22 3.23 11.44
N TYR A 105 3.32 2.73 10.21
CA TYR A 105 4.29 3.21 9.25
C TYR A 105 3.68 4.29 8.36
N ASP A 106 4.51 5.21 7.93
CA ASP A 106 4.23 6.07 6.79
C ASP A 106 5.03 5.56 5.59
N LEU A 107 4.36 5.49 4.44
CA LEU A 107 4.88 4.89 3.22
C LEU A 107 4.68 5.84 2.03
N VAL A 108 5.76 6.07 1.29
CA VAL A 108 5.73 6.68 -0.04
C VAL A 108 6.23 5.66 -1.04
N LEU A 109 5.39 5.27 -1.99
CA LEU A 109 5.82 4.47 -3.13
C LEU A 109 5.97 5.37 -4.36
N ILE A 110 7.19 5.44 -4.88
CA ILE A 110 7.52 6.11 -6.13
C ILE A 110 7.54 5.07 -7.24
N ILE A 111 6.63 5.23 -8.20
CA ILE A 111 6.49 4.31 -9.34
C ILE A 111 7.60 4.57 -10.36
N GLY A 112 8.33 3.50 -10.71
CA GLY A 112 9.36 3.54 -11.74
C GLY A 112 8.80 3.58 -13.17
N GLY A 113 9.63 4.08 -14.09
CA GLY A 113 9.34 4.19 -15.52
C GLY A 113 8.83 2.90 -16.16
N HIS A 114 9.48 1.78 -15.84
CA HIS A 114 9.14 0.45 -16.35
C HIS A 114 7.74 0.01 -15.91
N LEU A 115 7.40 0.25 -14.63
CA LEU A 115 6.11 -0.16 -14.09
C LEU A 115 4.96 0.71 -14.63
N ALA A 116 5.20 2.00 -14.87
CA ALA A 116 4.19 2.91 -15.44
C ALA A 116 3.80 2.58 -16.89
N LYS A 117 4.64 1.82 -17.61
CA LYS A 117 4.38 1.32 -18.96
C LYS A 117 3.88 -0.12 -18.98
N ALA A 118 3.89 -0.81 -17.84
CA ALA A 118 3.50 -2.20 -17.74
C ALA A 118 2.00 -2.41 -17.97
N THR A 119 1.63 -3.63 -18.36
CA THR A 119 0.22 -4.04 -18.43
C THR A 119 -0.40 -4.04 -17.02
N ARG A 120 -1.73 -3.95 -16.95
CA ARG A 120 -2.46 -3.96 -15.67
C ARG A 120 -2.13 -5.19 -14.81
N LYS A 121 -1.98 -6.37 -15.43
CA LYS A 121 -1.65 -7.62 -14.75
C LYS A 121 -0.28 -7.53 -14.09
N VAL A 122 0.74 -7.14 -14.85
CA VAL A 122 2.12 -6.97 -14.34
C VAL A 122 2.17 -5.88 -13.27
N PHE A 123 1.44 -4.79 -13.47
CA PHE A 123 1.35 -3.70 -12.51
C PHE A 123 0.88 -4.18 -11.13
N TYR A 124 -0.20 -4.96 -11.10
CA TYR A 124 -0.73 -5.52 -9.85
C TYR A 124 0.20 -6.56 -9.23
N GLN A 125 0.80 -7.44 -10.03
CA GLN A 125 1.76 -8.43 -9.53
C GLN A 125 2.95 -7.74 -8.82
N LYS A 126 3.54 -6.71 -9.43
CA LYS A 126 4.65 -5.99 -8.83
C LYS A 126 4.26 -5.18 -7.60
N LEU A 127 3.04 -4.66 -7.53
CA LEU A 127 2.54 -4.04 -6.31
C LEU A 127 2.34 -5.05 -5.19
N ASP A 128 1.82 -6.24 -5.50
CA ASP A 128 1.64 -7.31 -4.50
C ASP A 128 2.98 -7.75 -3.92
N GLU A 129 4.01 -7.91 -4.77
CA GLU A 129 5.38 -8.22 -4.33
C GLU A 129 5.89 -7.18 -3.30
N VAL A 130 5.67 -5.88 -3.55
CA VAL A 130 6.06 -4.81 -2.63
C VAL A 130 5.33 -4.91 -1.30
N PHE A 131 4.01 -5.15 -1.32
CA PHE A 131 3.24 -5.27 -0.09
C PHE A 131 3.60 -6.52 0.71
N SER A 132 3.87 -7.65 0.05
CA SER A 132 4.37 -8.86 0.71
C SER A 132 5.74 -8.64 1.35
N LEU A 133 6.66 -7.93 0.68
CA LEU A 133 7.95 -7.55 1.24
C LEU A 133 7.79 -6.67 2.49
N PHE A 134 6.86 -5.71 2.44
CA PHE A 134 6.57 -4.85 3.57
C PHE A 134 6.04 -5.66 4.78
N GLN A 135 5.05 -6.53 4.56
CA GLN A 135 4.50 -7.39 5.61
C GLN A 135 5.56 -8.34 6.21
N ALA A 136 6.42 -8.92 5.37
CA ALA A 136 7.51 -9.80 5.82
C ALA A 136 8.56 -9.02 6.62
N ALA A 137 8.93 -7.82 6.18
CA ALA A 137 9.86 -6.95 6.89
C ALA A 137 9.31 -6.59 8.28
N GLU A 138 8.02 -6.23 8.37
CA GLU A 138 7.38 -5.93 9.66
C GLU A 138 7.36 -7.11 10.62
N THR A 139 7.11 -8.32 10.11
CA THR A 139 7.10 -9.52 10.95
C THR A 139 8.47 -9.74 11.60
N ARG A 140 9.55 -9.49 10.84
CA ARG A 140 10.93 -9.54 11.36
C ARG A 140 11.19 -8.46 12.42
N PHE A 141 10.68 -7.25 12.23
CA PHE A 141 10.84 -6.17 13.21
C PHE A 141 10.02 -6.38 14.50
N ARG A 142 8.85 -7.02 14.44
CA ARG A 142 8.04 -7.33 15.64
C ARG A 142 8.75 -8.29 16.59
N HIS A 143 9.51 -9.26 16.07
CA HIS A 143 10.24 -10.21 16.91
C HIS A 143 11.44 -9.60 17.65
N THR A 144 11.98 -8.47 17.20
CA THR A 144 13.12 -7.81 17.86
C THR A 144 12.66 -6.84 18.97
N SER A 145 11.43 -6.35 18.92
CA SER A 145 10.87 -5.40 19.91
C SER A 145 10.18 -6.08 21.10
N GLY A 146 10.16 -7.42 21.16
CA GLY A 146 9.57 -8.20 22.26
C GLY A 146 10.52 -8.52 23.41
N ARG A 147 11.68 -7.85 23.48
CA ARG A 147 12.57 -7.83 24.65
C ARG A 147 12.71 -6.39 25.14
N MET A 148 11.69 -5.91 25.83
CA MET A 148 11.82 -4.89 26.87
C MET A 148 10.90 -5.27 28.01
#